data_AF-A0A9X0LWY0-F1
#
_entry.id   AF-A0A9X0LWY0-F1
#
_cell.length_a   1.000
_cell.length_b   1.000
_cell.length_c   1.000
_cell.angle_alpha   90.00
_cell.angle_beta   90.00
_cell.angle_gamma   90.00
#
_symmetry.space_group_name_H-M   'P 1'
#
loop_
_entity.id
_entity.type
_entity.pdbx_description
1 polymer ?
#
loop_
_entity_poly.entity_id
_entity_poly.type
_entity_poly.pdbx_seq_one_letter_code
_entity_poly.pdbx_strand_id
1 'polypeptide(L)'
;MFKKNRSVILQNNQTKKIDKAIKNRNLIKRLAIIAGLFLLLLAGYGGVIHHVNSVENSKRAVFIQKKPSLIFFYKDDCKYCNKIFINILAEKEMNKVNIQLVNLNSKYNHDRYKGEYLISAVPTFVLLNKDGKETERYVGSDMSKIQKLIDQVKEMK
;
A
#
# COMPACT_ATOMS: atom_id res chain seq x y z
N MET A 1 -43.02 59.89 -5.39
CA MET A 1 -42.36 58.88 -6.25
C MET A 1 -40.86 59.19 -6.28
N PHE A 2 -40.04 58.50 -5.47
CA PHE A 2 -38.60 58.80 -5.35
C PHE A 2 -37.83 58.28 -6.58
N LYS A 3 -37.41 59.18 -7.47
CA LYS A 3 -36.49 58.87 -8.58
C LYS A 3 -35.12 58.51 -7.98
N LYS A 4 -34.79 57.22 -7.93
CA LYS A 4 -33.50 56.76 -7.43
C LYS A 4 -32.38 57.41 -8.26
N ASN A 5 -31.48 58.12 -7.60
CA ASN A 5 -30.47 58.96 -8.26
C ASN A 5 -29.55 58.11 -9.16
N ARG A 6 -29.38 58.53 -10.43
CA ARG A 6 -28.68 57.75 -11.48
C ARG A 6 -27.24 57.41 -11.09
N SER A 7 -26.57 58.31 -10.37
CA SER A 7 -25.22 58.12 -9.83
C SER A 7 -25.13 56.94 -8.85
N VAL A 8 -26.11 56.81 -7.95
CA VAL A 8 -26.17 55.73 -6.94
C VAL A 8 -26.41 54.36 -7.59
N ILE A 9 -27.18 54.31 -8.68
CA ILE A 9 -27.41 53.06 -9.44
C ILE A 9 -26.12 52.61 -10.14
N LEU A 10 -25.38 53.56 -10.73
CA LEU A 10 -24.12 53.26 -11.41
C LEU A 10 -23.03 52.78 -10.44
N GLN A 11 -22.89 53.44 -9.27
CA GLN A 11 -21.97 53.00 -8.22
C GLN A 11 -22.30 51.59 -7.75
N ASN A 12 -23.57 51.29 -7.40
CA ASN A 12 -23.97 49.95 -6.98
C ASN A 12 -23.73 48.85 -8.04
N ASN A 13 -23.87 49.18 -9.32
CA ASN A 13 -23.57 48.24 -10.40
C ASN A 13 -22.06 47.98 -10.56
N GLN A 14 -21.21 48.99 -10.30
CA GLN A 14 -19.76 48.81 -10.28
C GLN A 14 -19.31 47.96 -9.09
N THR A 15 -19.83 48.20 -7.88
CA THR A 15 -19.52 47.39 -6.69
C THR A 15 -19.90 45.92 -6.91
N LYS A 16 -21.12 45.65 -7.41
CA LYS A 16 -21.57 44.28 -7.74
C LYS A 16 -20.67 43.57 -8.77
N LYS A 17 -20.13 44.29 -9.75
CA LYS A 17 -19.18 43.73 -10.73
C LYS A 17 -17.85 43.37 -10.07
N ILE A 18 -17.33 44.23 -9.19
CA ILE A 18 -16.09 44.00 -8.44
C ILE A 18 -16.26 42.82 -7.49
N ASP A 19 -17.35 42.77 -6.72
CA ASP A 19 -17.65 41.66 -5.80
C ASP A 19 -17.76 40.31 -6.54
N LYS A 20 -18.43 40.30 -7.70
CA LYS A 20 -18.52 39.12 -8.56
C LYS A 20 -17.15 38.67 -9.06
N ALA A 21 -16.28 39.61 -9.45
CA ALA A 21 -14.93 39.30 -9.90
C ALA A 21 -14.04 38.76 -8.76
N ILE A 22 -14.12 39.34 -7.57
CA ILE A 22 -13.40 38.87 -6.37
C ILE A 22 -13.91 37.47 -5.98
N LYS A 23 -15.22 37.25 -5.98
CA LYS A 23 -15.82 35.94 -5.70
C LYS A 23 -15.36 34.88 -6.70
N ASN A 24 -15.34 35.19 -8.00
CA ASN A 24 -14.84 34.27 -9.04
C ASN A 24 -13.35 34.00 -8.88
N ARG A 25 -12.53 35.00 -8.55
CA ARG A 25 -11.09 34.81 -8.28
C ARG A 25 -10.86 33.87 -7.09
N ASN A 26 -11.61 34.05 -6.01
CA ASN A 26 -11.52 33.19 -4.82
C ASN A 26 -12.03 31.77 -5.10
N LEU A 27 -13.06 31.62 -5.94
CA LEU A 27 -13.54 30.31 -6.40
C LEU A 27 -12.46 29.58 -7.20
N ILE A 28 -11.81 30.24 -8.16
CA ILE A 28 -10.73 29.66 -8.97
C ILE A 28 -9.55 29.22 -8.08
N LYS A 29 -9.16 30.05 -7.11
CA LYS A 29 -8.09 29.68 -6.16
C LYS A 29 -8.42 28.42 -5.36
N ARG A 30 -9.66 28.30 -4.86
CA ARG A 30 -10.12 27.12 -4.13
C ARG A 30 -10.12 25.87 -5.01
N LEU A 31 -10.61 25.99 -6.24
CA LEU A 31 -10.60 24.89 -7.21
C LEU A 31 -9.17 24.45 -7.56
N ALA A 32 -8.23 25.40 -7.73
CA ALA A 32 -6.84 25.09 -7.99
C ALA A 32 -6.18 24.32 -6.82
N ILE A 33 -6.48 24.69 -5.57
CA ILE A 33 -5.99 23.98 -4.38
C ILE A 33 -6.56 22.56 -4.34
N ILE A 34 -7.87 22.40 -4.55
CA ILE A 34 -8.52 21.08 -4.55
C ILE A 34 -7.96 20.19 -5.67
N ALA A 35 -7.80 20.73 -6.87
CA ALA A 35 -7.20 20.02 -8.00
C ALA A 35 -5.75 19.61 -7.70
N GLY A 36 -4.96 20.48 -7.07
CA GLY A 36 -3.60 20.17 -6.63
C GLY A 36 -3.56 19.02 -5.61
N LEU A 37 -4.42 19.06 -4.58
CA LEU A 37 -4.53 17.98 -3.59
C LEU A 37 -4.97 16.66 -4.24
N PHE A 38 -5.92 16.71 -5.17
CA PHE A 38 -6.39 15.53 -5.88
C PHE A 38 -5.27 14.90 -6.73
N LEU A 39 -4.49 15.71 -7.46
CA LEU A 39 -3.34 15.23 -8.23
C LEU A 39 -2.27 14.59 -7.34
N LEU A 40 -2.00 15.18 -6.16
CA LEU A 40 -1.07 14.59 -5.19
C LEU A 40 -1.53 13.23 -4.68
N LEU A 41 -2.82 13.07 -4.40
CA LEU A 41 -3.39 11.78 -4.00
C LEU A 41 -3.26 10.73 -5.10
N LEU A 42 -3.54 11.09 -6.36
CA LEU A 42 -3.38 10.18 -7.50
C LEU A 42 -1.93 9.76 -7.70
N ALA A 43 -0.98 10.69 -7.62
CA ALA A 43 0.44 10.40 -7.73
C ALA A 43 0.92 9.48 -6.59
N GLY A 44 0.48 9.76 -5.36
CA GLY A 44 0.76 8.91 -4.20
C GLY A 44 0.23 7.50 -4.37
N TYR A 45 -1.04 7.35 -4.78
CA TYR A 45 -1.65 6.05 -5.05
C TYR A 45 -0.92 5.28 -6.15
N GLY A 46 -0.59 5.93 -7.27
CA GLY A 46 0.20 5.34 -8.35
C GLY A 46 1.58 4.88 -7.88
N GLY A 47 2.25 5.67 -7.04
CA GLY A 47 3.53 5.31 -6.42
C GLY A 47 3.44 4.07 -5.54
N VAL A 48 2.38 3.95 -4.72
CA VAL A 48 2.15 2.77 -3.88
C VAL A 48 1.95 1.52 -4.74
N ILE A 49 1.07 1.59 -5.76
CA ILE A 49 0.82 0.44 -6.64
C ILE A 49 2.09 0.03 -7.41
N HIS A 50 2.86 1.01 -7.90
CA HIS A 50 4.13 0.74 -8.56
C HIS A 50 5.13 0.07 -7.62
N HIS A 51 5.23 0.53 -6.38
CA HIS A 51 6.10 -0.08 -5.35
C HIS A 51 5.68 -1.51 -5.03
N VAL A 52 4.40 -1.75 -4.76
CA VAL A 52 3.85 -3.09 -4.50
C VAL A 52 4.18 -4.03 -5.66
N ASN A 53 3.89 -3.63 -6.90
CA ASN A 53 4.18 -4.42 -8.09
C ASN A 53 5.68 -4.68 -8.26
N SER A 54 6.54 -3.70 -7.99
CA SER A 54 8.00 -3.84 -8.09
C SER A 54 8.53 -4.86 -7.07
N VAL A 55 7.99 -4.84 -5.85
CA VAL A 55 8.38 -5.77 -4.78
C VAL A 55 7.84 -7.18 -5.05
N GLU A 56 6.59 -7.30 -5.48
CA GLU A 56 5.93 -8.57 -5.81
C GLU A 56 6.64 -9.30 -6.96
N ASN A 57 6.93 -8.58 -8.05
CA ASN A 57 7.57 -9.14 -9.24
C ASN A 57 9.10 -9.29 -9.10
N SER A 58 9.68 -8.97 -7.94
CA SER A 58 11.12 -9.04 -7.72
C SER A 58 11.61 -10.50 -7.72
N LYS A 59 12.39 -10.87 -8.73
CA LYS A 59 13.03 -12.20 -8.87
C LYS A 59 14.41 -12.30 -8.23
N ARG A 60 14.78 -11.33 -7.38
CA ARG A 60 16.07 -11.32 -6.68
C ARG A 60 16.23 -12.55 -5.80
N ALA A 61 17.47 -13.04 -5.70
CA ALA A 61 17.83 -14.08 -4.75
C ALA A 61 17.64 -13.57 -3.32
N VAL A 62 16.95 -14.35 -2.49
CA VAL A 62 16.71 -14.04 -1.09
C VAL A 62 17.44 -15.06 -0.23
N PHE A 63 18.19 -14.59 0.76
CA PHE A 63 18.84 -15.44 1.76
C PHE A 63 18.05 -15.36 3.05
N ILE A 64 17.27 -16.41 3.35
CA ILE A 64 16.45 -16.50 4.56
C ILE A 64 17.34 -16.42 5.81
N GLN A 65 17.04 -15.47 6.67
CA GLN A 65 17.70 -15.25 7.95
C GLN A 65 17.06 -16.14 9.02
N LYS A 66 17.88 -16.86 9.79
CA LYS A 66 17.45 -17.76 10.88
C LYS A 66 17.23 -16.94 12.16
N LYS A 67 16.13 -16.16 12.19
CA LYS A 67 15.72 -15.29 13.31
C LYS A 67 14.18 -15.24 13.42
N PRO A 68 13.60 -14.75 14.53
CA PRO A 68 12.15 -14.65 14.70
C PRO A 68 11.47 -13.93 13.55
N SER A 69 10.76 -14.66 12.70
CA SER A 69 10.21 -14.12 11.46
C SER A 69 9.11 -14.98 10.87
N LEU A 70 8.31 -14.37 10.00
CA LEU A 70 7.38 -15.08 9.14
C LEU A 70 7.96 -15.13 7.73
N ILE A 71 8.20 -16.31 7.20
CA ILE A 71 8.58 -16.49 5.80
C ILE A 71 7.30 -16.59 4.98
N PHE A 72 7.20 -15.77 3.94
CA PHE A 72 6.09 -15.80 3.00
C PHE A 72 6.61 -16.29 1.65
N PHE A 73 6.33 -17.54 1.33
CA PHE A 73 6.60 -18.14 0.03
C PHE A 73 5.42 -17.88 -0.91
N TYR A 74 5.70 -17.25 -2.05
CA TYR A 74 4.69 -16.83 -3.00
C TYR A 74 5.19 -16.94 -4.44
N LYS A 75 4.29 -16.70 -5.38
CA LYS A 75 4.58 -16.49 -6.79
C LYS A 75 3.82 -15.27 -7.28
N ASP A 76 4.41 -14.51 -8.18
CA ASP A 76 3.80 -13.30 -8.79
C ASP A 76 2.66 -13.63 -9.78
N ASP A 77 2.66 -14.83 -10.34
CA ASP A 77 1.62 -15.37 -11.23
C ASP A 77 0.47 -16.09 -10.49
N CYS A 78 0.42 -16.01 -9.16
CA CYS A 78 -0.51 -16.75 -8.31
C CYS A 78 -1.68 -15.87 -7.83
N LYS A 79 -2.89 -16.12 -8.35
CA LYS A 79 -4.10 -15.35 -7.97
C LYS A 79 -4.34 -15.23 -6.46
N TYR A 80 -4.10 -16.30 -5.69
CA TYR A 80 -4.28 -16.27 -4.23
C TYR A 80 -3.19 -15.47 -3.51
N CYS A 81 -1.98 -15.45 -4.07
CA CYS A 81 -0.85 -14.72 -3.56
C CYS A 81 -1.06 -13.21 -3.76
N ASN A 82 -1.42 -12.80 -4.99
CA ASN A 82 -1.61 -11.39 -5.35
C ASN A 82 -2.75 -10.75 -4.55
N LYS A 83 -3.77 -11.53 -4.17
CA LYS A 83 -4.88 -11.06 -3.31
C LYS A 83 -4.44 -10.63 -1.92
N ILE A 84 -3.42 -11.28 -1.35
CA ILE A 84 -2.98 -11.02 0.03
C ILE A 84 -1.67 -10.24 0.09
N PHE A 85 -0.94 -10.14 -1.04
CA PHE A 85 0.42 -9.61 -1.07
C PHE A 85 0.53 -8.20 -0.49
N ILE A 86 -0.37 -7.29 -0.87
CA ILE A 86 -0.36 -5.91 -0.37
C ILE A 86 -0.57 -5.84 1.15
N ASN A 87 -1.40 -6.71 1.72
CA ASN A 87 -1.61 -6.78 3.17
C ASN A 87 -0.33 -7.27 3.88
N ILE A 88 0.32 -8.29 3.34
CA ILE A 88 1.58 -8.81 3.91
C ILE A 88 2.71 -7.78 3.78
N LEU A 89 2.79 -7.08 2.65
CA LEU A 89 3.77 -6.01 2.45
C LEU A 89 3.53 -4.84 3.41
N ALA A 90 2.27 -4.46 3.66
CA ALA A 90 1.92 -3.44 4.64
C ALA A 90 2.33 -3.84 6.06
N GLU A 91 2.09 -5.09 6.47
CA GLU A 91 2.55 -5.61 7.77
C GLU A 91 4.08 -5.56 7.89
N LYS A 92 4.80 -5.89 6.81
CA LYS A 92 6.26 -5.79 6.73
C LYS A 92 6.77 -4.35 6.83
N GLU A 93 6.22 -3.44 6.02
CA GLU A 93 6.79 -2.10 5.80
C GLU A 93 6.21 -1.04 6.73
N MET A 94 4.92 -1.09 7.02
CA MET A 94 4.24 -0.13 7.90
C MET A 94 4.30 -0.58 9.35
N ASN A 95 3.89 -1.83 9.63
CA ASN A 95 3.88 -2.37 11.00
C ASN A 95 5.24 -2.95 11.43
N LYS A 96 6.24 -2.89 10.54
CA LYS A 96 7.63 -3.33 10.79
C LYS A 96 7.70 -4.77 11.28
N VAL A 97 6.79 -5.64 10.85
CA VAL A 97 6.83 -7.07 11.18
C VAL A 97 7.99 -7.70 10.42
N ASN A 98 8.73 -8.60 11.07
CA ASN A 98 9.83 -9.29 10.41
C ASN A 98 9.30 -10.39 9.48
N ILE A 99 8.96 -9.99 8.26
CA ILE A 99 8.45 -10.88 7.21
C ILE A 99 9.51 -11.02 6.11
N GLN A 100 9.84 -12.26 5.75
CA GLN A 100 10.79 -12.59 4.69
C GLN A 100 10.02 -13.00 3.44
N LEU A 101 9.99 -12.13 2.44
CA LEU A 101 9.27 -12.35 1.17
C LEU A 101 10.14 -13.20 0.25
N VAL A 102 9.65 -14.37 -0.17
CA VAL A 102 10.38 -15.29 -1.04
C VAL A 102 9.56 -15.61 -2.29
N ASN A 103 9.88 -14.94 -3.39
CA ASN A 103 9.25 -15.19 -4.69
C ASN A 103 9.85 -16.46 -5.32
N LEU A 104 9.02 -17.48 -5.55
CA LEU A 104 9.39 -18.77 -6.15
C LEU A 104 9.32 -18.78 -7.69
N ASN A 105 8.97 -17.66 -8.36
CA ASN A 105 9.27 -17.46 -9.79
C ASN A 105 10.75 -17.11 -10.02
N SER A 106 11.50 -16.78 -8.96
CA SER A 106 12.97 -16.72 -9.02
C SER A 106 13.55 -18.13 -9.04
N LYS A 107 14.34 -18.46 -10.07
CA LYS A 107 15.01 -19.77 -10.20
C LYS A 107 15.84 -20.13 -8.96
N TYR A 108 16.61 -19.17 -8.46
CA TYR A 108 17.44 -19.37 -7.26
C TYR A 108 16.57 -19.73 -6.04
N ASN A 109 15.54 -18.93 -5.75
CA ASN A 109 14.68 -19.16 -4.58
C ASN A 109 13.92 -20.48 -4.71
N HIS A 110 13.42 -20.79 -5.91
CA HIS A 110 12.75 -22.06 -6.20
C HIS A 110 13.65 -23.25 -5.93
N ASP A 111 14.83 -23.30 -6.57
CA ASP A 111 15.72 -24.45 -6.50
C ASP A 111 16.27 -24.65 -5.08
N ARG A 112 16.52 -23.56 -4.36
CA ARG A 112 16.99 -23.60 -2.97
C ARG A 112 15.90 -24.03 -1.99
N TYR A 113 14.74 -23.38 -2.01
CA TYR A 113 13.80 -23.48 -0.90
C TYR A 113 12.65 -24.46 -1.12
N LYS A 114 12.38 -24.88 -2.35
CA LYS A 114 11.35 -25.89 -2.62
C LYS A 114 11.64 -27.20 -1.89
N GLY A 115 12.89 -27.65 -1.91
CA GLY A 115 13.34 -28.83 -1.17
C GLY A 115 13.55 -28.55 0.33
N GLU A 116 14.25 -27.47 0.68
CA GLU A 116 14.58 -27.15 2.09
C GLU A 116 13.34 -27.01 2.98
N TYR A 117 12.27 -26.38 2.47
CA TYR A 117 11.03 -26.15 3.22
C TYR A 117 9.86 -27.02 2.74
N LEU A 118 10.11 -28.00 1.86
CA LEU A 118 9.11 -28.92 1.31
C LEU A 118 7.85 -28.19 0.80
N ILE A 119 8.04 -27.12 0.02
CA ILE A 119 6.94 -26.26 -0.44
C ILE A 119 6.12 -26.98 -1.52
N SER A 120 4.91 -27.43 -1.15
CA SER A 120 3.97 -28.12 -2.05
C SER A 120 3.03 -27.17 -2.78
N ALA A 121 2.72 -26.01 -2.20
CA ALA A 121 1.82 -25.00 -2.76
C ALA A 121 2.20 -23.59 -2.31
N VAL A 122 1.62 -22.60 -2.99
CA VAL A 122 1.67 -21.18 -2.59
C VAL A 122 0.24 -20.61 -2.55
N PRO A 123 -0.04 -19.61 -1.70
CA PRO A 123 0.85 -19.03 -0.69
C PRO A 123 1.13 -19.99 0.49
N THR A 124 2.37 -19.99 0.98
CA THR A 124 2.77 -20.74 2.18
C THR A 124 3.50 -19.82 3.15
N PHE A 125 3.14 -19.93 4.42
CA PHE A 125 3.69 -19.17 5.54
C PHE A 125 4.41 -20.11 6.50
N VAL A 126 5.63 -19.76 6.89
CA VAL A 126 6.45 -20.53 7.83
C VAL A 126 6.93 -19.61 8.95
N LEU A 127 6.55 -19.92 10.18
CA LEU A 127 6.96 -19.18 11.37
C LEU A 127 8.30 -19.72 11.88
N LEU A 128 9.29 -18.84 11.99
CA LEU A 128 10.57 -19.13 12.62
C LEU A 128 10.61 -18.53 14.03
N ASN A 129 11.12 -19.32 14.98
CA ASN A 129 11.36 -18.87 16.35
C ASN A 129 12.73 -18.16 16.52
N LYS A 130 13.12 -17.91 17.78
CA LYS A 130 14.41 -17.28 18.16
C LYS A 130 15.64 -18.06 17.70
N ASP A 131 15.55 -19.37 17.61
CA ASP A 131 16.64 -20.23 17.13
C ASP A 131 16.62 -20.41 15.60
N GLY A 132 15.70 -19.74 14.90
CA GLY A 132 15.51 -19.90 13.46
C GLY A 132 14.93 -21.25 13.04
N LYS A 133 14.30 -21.97 13.97
CA LYS A 133 13.58 -23.22 13.72
C LYS A 133 12.12 -22.95 13.36
N GLU A 134 11.59 -23.73 12.43
CA GLU A 134 10.17 -23.72 12.09
C GLU A 134 9.34 -24.23 13.28
N THR A 135 8.35 -23.45 13.71
CA THR A 135 7.43 -23.83 14.79
C THR A 135 5.99 -24.00 14.31
N GLU A 136 5.60 -23.27 13.27
CA GLU A 136 4.25 -23.33 12.72
C GLU A 136 4.27 -23.05 11.21
N ARG A 137 3.30 -23.63 10.50
CA ARG A 137 3.12 -23.46 9.06
C ARG A 137 1.66 -23.34 8.70
N TYR A 138 1.38 -22.48 7.73
CA TYR A 138 0.07 -22.35 7.13
C TYR A 138 0.16 -22.30 5.60
N VAL A 139 -0.69 -23.07 4.92
CA VAL A 139 -0.82 -23.09 3.46
C VAL A 139 -2.22 -22.55 3.10
N GLY A 140 -2.26 -21.47 2.33
CA GLY A 140 -3.51 -20.82 1.91
C GLY A 140 -3.53 -19.31 2.16
N SER A 141 -4.63 -18.68 1.74
CA SER A 141 -4.79 -17.23 1.68
C SER A 141 -5.83 -16.68 2.68
N ASP A 142 -6.16 -17.42 3.73
CA ASP A 142 -7.07 -16.95 4.79
C ASP A 142 -6.34 -15.95 5.70
N MET A 143 -6.69 -14.67 5.58
CA MET A 143 -6.07 -13.59 6.34
C MET A 143 -6.24 -13.74 7.85
N SER A 144 -7.32 -14.37 8.33
CA SER A 144 -7.50 -14.59 9.78
C SER A 144 -6.50 -15.59 10.33
N LYS A 145 -6.11 -16.61 9.54
CA LYS A 145 -5.06 -17.56 9.92
C LYS A 145 -3.67 -16.95 9.81
N ILE A 146 -3.43 -16.17 8.75
CA ILE A 146 -2.15 -15.48 8.55
C ILE A 146 -1.91 -14.45 9.65
N GLN A 147 -2.95 -13.72 10.08
CA GLN A 147 -2.83 -12.73 11.15
C GLN A 147 -2.35 -13.34 12.46
N LYS A 148 -2.80 -14.55 12.81
CA LYS A 148 -2.32 -15.26 14.00
C LYS A 148 -0.81 -15.49 13.97
N LEU A 149 -0.27 -15.90 12.81
CA LEU A 149 1.18 -16.07 12.64
C LEU A 149 1.93 -14.73 12.72
N ILE A 150 1.34 -13.66 12.18
CA ILE A 150 1.90 -12.31 12.25
C ILE A 150 1.96 -11.81 13.69
N ASP A 151 0.90 -12.04 14.47
CA ASP A 151 0.81 -11.63 15.87
C ASP A 151 1.85 -12.39 16.71
N GLN A 152 2.03 -13.69 16.48
CA GLN A 152 3.12 -14.46 17.10
C GLN A 152 4.51 -13.88 16.78
N VAL A 153 4.77 -13.39 15.55
CA VAL A 153 6.04 -12.70 15.25
C VAL A 153 6.18 -11.40 16.03
N LYS A 154 5.10 -10.64 16.21
CA LYS A 154 5.12 -9.39 16.98
C LYS A 154 5.47 -9.64 18.45
N GLU A 155 4.99 -10.73 19.01
CA GLU A 155 5.28 -11.16 20.39
C GLU A 155 6.73 -11.64 20.60
N MET A 156 7.43 -12.03 19.52
CA MET A 156 8.82 -12.50 19.60
C MET A 156 9.87 -11.37 19.52
N LYS A 157 9.44 -10.12 19.26
CA LYS A 157 10.31 -8.93 19.28
C LYS A 157 10.80 -8.63 20.70
#